data_AF-A0AAW9NMK4-F1
#
_entry.id   AF-A0AAW9NMK4-F1
#
_cell.length_a   1.000
_cell.length_b   1.000
_cell.length_c   1.000
_cell.angle_alpha   90.00
_cell.angle_beta   90.00
_cell.angle_gamma   90.00
#
_symmetry.space_group_name_H-M   'P 1'
#
loop_
_entity.id
_entity.type
_entity.pdbx_description
1 polymer ?
#
loop_
_entity_poly.entity_id
_entity_poly.type
_entity_poly.pdbx_seq_one_letter_code
_entity_poly.pdbx_strand_id
1 'polypeptide(L)' 'MDKKTQLALIFLLIPLAISIYFWFSDSALLRGGYDLAIDGFVVARALMIIYTLHLLGKLGEFIIKKKD' A
#
# COMPACT_ATOMS: atom_id res chain seq x y z
N MET A 1 -4.52 10.48 22.70
CA MET A 1 -4.32 9.31 21.81
C MET A 1 -3.33 8.39 22.51
N ASP A 2 -3.70 7.12 22.76
CA ASP A 2 -2.78 6.20 23.44
C ASP A 2 -1.52 5.96 22.58
N LYS A 3 -0.35 5.84 23.22
CA LYS A 3 0.94 5.67 22.53
C LYS A 3 0.93 4.44 21.61
N LYS A 4 0.20 3.38 21.98
CA LYS A 4 0.04 2.18 21.14
C LYS A 4 -0.77 2.46 19.88
N THR A 5 -1.81 3.28 19.99
CA THR A 5 -2.66 3.70 18.87
C THR A 5 -1.91 4.61 17.91
N GLN A 6 -1.02 5.47 18.42
CA GLN A 6 -0.16 6.32 17.57
C GLN A 6 0.88 5.49 16.82
N LEU A 7 1.47 4.47 17.47
CA LEU A 7 2.40 3.53 16.84
C LEU A 7 1.71 2.70 15.76
N ALA A 8 0.51 2.19 16.02
CA ALA A 8 -0.29 1.43 15.05
C ALA A 8 -0.63 2.25 13.80
N LEU A 9 -0.94 3.55 13.96
CA LEU A 9 -1.21 4.44 12.84
C LEU A 9 0.05 4.66 11.98
N ILE A 10 1.22 4.86 12.61
CA ILE A 10 2.51 4.99 11.90
C ILE A 10 2.81 3.71 11.11
N PHE A 11 2.63 2.55 11.73
CA PHE A 11 2.80 1.24 11.08
C PHE A 11 1.84 0.99 9.93
N LEU A 12 0.70 1.68 9.87
CA LEU A 12 -0.24 1.60 8.77
C LEU A 12 0.07 2.62 7.66
N LEU A 13 0.50 3.83 8.03
CA LEU A 13 0.80 4.90 7.08
C LEU A 13 2.07 4.65 6.27
N ILE A 14 3.09 4.03 6.86
CA ILE A 14 4.33 3.68 6.17
C ILE A 14 4.07 2.74 4.97
N PRO A 15 3.44 1.56 5.13
CA PRO A 15 3.17 0.66 4.01
C PRO A 15 2.17 1.25 3.01
N LEU A 16 1.27 2.13 3.46
CA LEU A 16 0.38 2.87 2.56
C LEU A 16 1.16 3.82 1.64
N ALA A 17 2.09 4.60 2.20
CA ALA A 17 2.93 5.51 1.42
C ALA A 17 3.81 4.74 0.43
N ILE A 18 4.38 3.61 0.86
CA ILE A 18 5.18 2.72 0.02
C ILE A 18 4.32 2.12 -1.11
N SER A 19 3.10 1.66 -0.83
CA SER A 19 2.24 1.04 -1.85
C SER A 19 1.80 2.05 -2.92
N ILE A 20 1.51 3.28 -2.51
CA ILE A 20 1.20 4.40 -3.42
C ILE A 20 2.44 4.76 -4.26
N TYR A 21 3.63 4.78 -3.68
CA TYR A 21 4.87 5.03 -4.43
C TYR A 21 5.06 4.01 -5.56
N PHE A 22 4.78 2.73 -5.28
CA PHE A 22 4.82 1.68 -6.30
C PHE A 22 3.76 1.85 -7.40
N TRP A 23 2.71 2.66 -7.27
CA TRP A 23 1.81 2.91 -8.41
C TRP A 23 2.49 3.67 -9.56
N PHE A 24 3.41 4.57 -9.22
CA PHE A 24 4.01 5.51 -10.16
C PHE A 24 5.46 5.16 -10.52
N SER A 25 6.08 4.23 -9.79
CA SER A 25 7.47 3.85 -10.00
C SER A 25 7.58 2.51 -10.72
N ASP A 26 7.60 2.58 -12.06
CA ASP A 26 7.68 1.41 -12.94
C ASP A 26 9.00 0.66 -12.78
N SER A 27 10.07 1.42 -12.60
CA SER A 27 11.42 0.92 -12.35
C SER A 27 11.62 0.32 -10.95
N ALA A 28 10.75 0.63 -9.98
CA ALA A 28 10.79 0.00 -8.66
C ALA A 28 10.03 -1.33 -8.63
N LEU A 29 8.98 -1.47 -9.44
CA LEU A 29 8.20 -2.71 -9.56
C LEU A 29 8.92 -3.79 -10.36
N LEU A 30 9.63 -3.42 -11.42
CA LEU A 30 10.39 -4.35 -12.25
C LEU A 30 11.85 -3.90 -12.34
N ARG A 31 12.74 -4.72 -11.80
CA ARG A 31 14.19 -4.57 -11.97
C ARG A 31 14.64 -5.33 -13.21
N GLY A 32 15.43 -4.64 -14.05
CA GLY A 32 16.14 -5.08 -15.26
C GLY A 32 15.99 -6.55 -15.68
N GLY A 33 15.19 -6.78 -16.73
CA GLY A 33 15.05 -8.08 -17.40
C GLY A 33 13.60 -8.48 -17.70
N TYR A 34 12.64 -7.86 -17.01
CA TYR A 34 11.20 -8.13 -17.16
C TYR A 34 10.47 -7.13 -18.08
N ASP A 35 11.18 -6.26 -18.80
CA ASP A 35 10.60 -5.29 -19.74
C ASP A 35 9.72 -5.94 -20.83
N LEU A 36 9.97 -7.22 -21.14
CA LEU A 36 9.18 -7.97 -22.11
C LEU A 36 7.92 -8.62 -21.52
N ALA A 37 7.82 -8.72 -20.19
CA ALA A 37 6.69 -9.33 -19.50
C ALA A 37 5.61 -8.27 -19.20
N ILE A 38 5.00 -7.75 -20.27
CA ILE A 38 3.92 -6.74 -20.20
C ILE A 38 2.82 -7.20 -19.22
N ASP A 39 2.46 -8.48 -19.25
CA ASP A 39 1.46 -9.05 -18.33
C ASP A 39 1.92 -9.07 -16.87
N GLY A 40 3.20 -9.36 -16.62
CA GLY A 40 3.76 -9.38 -15.26
C GLY A 40 3.73 -7.99 -14.61
N PHE A 41 3.96 -6.94 -15.41
CA PHE A 41 3.86 -5.56 -14.97
C PHE A 41 2.44 -5.16 -14.59
N VAL A 42 1.47 -5.47 -15.45
CA VAL A 42 0.06 -5.15 -15.22
C VAL A 42 -0.46 -5.86 -13.98
N VAL A 43 -0.13 -7.15 -13.81
CA VAL A 43 -0.51 -7.93 -12.63
C VAL A 43 0.15 -7.40 -11.36
N ALA A 44 1.44 -7.08 -11.39
CA ALA A 44 2.14 -6.55 -10.23
C ALA A 44 1.56 -5.20 -9.78
N ARG A 45 1.29 -4.29 -10.74
CA ARG A 45 0.63 -3.02 -10.45
C ARG A 45 -0.79 -3.22 -9.91
N ALA A 46 -1.56 -4.14 -10.49
CA ALA A 46 -2.90 -4.47 -9.99
C ALA A 46 -2.88 -4.99 -8.55
N LEU A 47 -1.93 -5.85 -8.20
CA LEU A 47 -1.74 -6.33 -6.82
C LEU A 47 -1.39 -5.19 -5.86
N MET A 48 -0.55 -4.23 -6.28
CA MET A 48 -0.24 -3.05 -5.47
C MET A 48 -1.46 -2.14 -5.27
N ILE A 49 -2.34 -2.01 -6.28
CA ILE A 49 -3.61 -1.29 -6.17
C ILE A 49 -4.55 -1.97 -5.16
N ILE A 50 -4.73 -3.29 -5.29
CA ILE A 50 -5.58 -4.07 -4.36
C ILE A 50 -5.04 -3.98 -2.94
N TYR A 51 -3.72 -4.10 -2.75
CA TYR A 51 -3.09 -3.96 -1.45
C TYR A 51 -3.28 -2.56 -0.84
N THR A 52 -3.18 -1.52 -1.66
CA THR A 52 -3.44 -0.14 -1.24
C THR A 52 -4.89 0.04 -0.78
N LEU A 53 -5.86 -0.48 -1.53
CA LEU A 53 -7.28 -0.46 -1.16
C LEU A 53 -7.55 -1.22 0.15
N HIS A 54 -6.87 -2.37 0.36
CA HIS A 54 -6.96 -3.12 1.60
C HIS A 54 -6.45 -2.32 2.81
N LEU A 55 -5.31 -1.65 2.67
CA LEU A 55 -4.76 -0.77 3.72
C LEU A 55 -5.67 0.43 3.98
N LEU A 56 -6.28 1.00 2.94
CA LEU A 56 -7.27 2.08 3.07
C LEU A 56 -8.50 1.62 3.86
N GLY A 57 -8.99 0.40 3.59
CA GLY A 57 -10.07 -0.23 4.34
C GLY A 57 -9.73 -0.38 5.83
N LYS A 58 -8.53 -0.91 6.14
CA LYS A 58 -8.05 -0.99 7.53
C LYS A 58 -7.88 0.37 8.19
N LEU A 59 -7.45 1.39 7.45
CA LEU A 59 -7.38 2.76 7.94
C LEU A 59 -8.78 3.27 8.30
N GLY A 60 -9.77 3.04 7.44
CA GLY A 60 -11.17 3.37 7.68
C GLY A 60 -11.72 2.68 8.94
N GLU A 61 -11.52 1.37 9.09
CA GLU A 61 -11.91 0.63 10.29
C GLU A 61 -11.25 1.19 11.56
N PHE A 62 -9.96 1.55 11.47
CA PHE A 62 -9.23 2.12 12.60
C PHE A 62 -9.77 3.50 13.02
N ILE A 63 -10.17 4.33 12.05
CA ILE A 63 -10.78 5.63 12.31
C ILE A 63 -12.17 5.46 12.93
N ILE A 64 -12.99 4.54 12.40
CA ILE A 64 -14.35 4.28 12.89
C ILE A 64 -14.33 3.71 14.31
N LYS A 65 -13.48 2.70 14.58
CA LYS A 65 -13.33 2.09 15.92
C LYS A 65 -12.85 3.05 17.00
N LYS A 66 -12.30 4.19 16.62
CA LYS A 66 -11.85 5.25 17.54
C LYS A 66 -12.95 6.25 17.90
N LYS A 67 -14.04 6.23 17.14
CA LYS A 67 -15.15 7.19 17.26
C LYS A 67 -16.21 6.68 18.25
N ASP A 68 -16.32 5.36 18.41
CA ASP A 68 -16.92 4.69 19.57
C ASP A 68 -15.95 4.71 20.76
#